data_AF-A0A4J2FNT5-F1
#
_entry.id   AF-A0A4J2FNT5-F1
#
_cell.length_a   1.000
_cell.length_b   1.000
_cell.length_c   1.000
_cell.angle_alpha   90.00
_cell.angle_beta   90.00
_cell.angle_gamma   90.00
#
_symmetry.space_group_name_H-M   'P 1'
#
loop_
_entity.id
_entity.type
_entity.pdbx_description
1 polymer ?
#
loop_
_entity_poly.entity_id
_entity_poly.type
_entity_poly.pdbx_seq_one_letter_code
_entity_poly.pdbx_strand_id
1 'polypeptide(L)'
;MDLLEKECLKCDKNFQQDDIWNYYHLSDKMPAQGWKIHISSQIKNAVNIFKIVYKLSQLNNCSFKVVKNLEELKKINSPREMSPTANKFITLYPKSESEAKSMICNLTNKLSEFKAPKILSDYQCGMHSPVHYRYGAFLKKQAYDEKNKKVIYLLLDEKRIYFQTTCEVSSKDSAINKYKIEKIIKRSNKGNVYRAIRKSDGQKVIIKQSRPFVNYDAEGEWTALDDIKNEAHMLKKLADKSYTTNLTDEFYIMDDYFLVQKQVDGLNFEEFIRETEHSLNIREKSLDNIVNIVNDIHKLGYKIVDIAPTNFIYTKNVLTPNS
;
A
#
# COMPACT_ATOMS: atom_id res chain seq x y z
N MET A 1 27.07 7.08 0.94
CA MET A 1 26.60 6.63 -0.38
C MET A 1 25.92 5.30 -0.21
N ASP A 2 24.65 5.26 -0.58
CA ASP A 2 23.76 4.12 -0.41
C ASP A 2 24.18 2.92 -1.29
N LEU A 3 23.78 1.70 -0.94
CA LEU A 3 24.20 0.49 -1.68
C LEU A 3 23.69 0.49 -3.12
N LEU A 4 22.45 0.93 -3.36
CA LEU A 4 21.89 1.01 -4.71
C LEU A 4 22.57 2.11 -5.52
N GLU A 5 22.80 3.27 -4.90
CA GLU A 5 23.51 4.40 -5.54
C GLU A 5 24.92 4.00 -5.99
N LYS A 6 25.68 3.29 -5.14
CA LYS A 6 27.00 2.75 -5.49
C LYS A 6 26.93 1.79 -6.66
N GLU A 7 25.92 0.92 -6.71
CA GLU A 7 25.77 -0.04 -7.80
C GLU A 7 25.40 0.65 -9.12
N CYS A 8 24.49 1.63 -9.10
CA CYS A 8 24.14 2.45 -10.26
C CYS A 8 25.40 3.09 -10.88
N LEU A 9 26.24 3.73 -10.05
CA LEU A 9 27.49 4.38 -10.48
C LEU A 9 28.57 3.39 -10.97
N LYS A 10 28.54 2.15 -10.46
CA LYS A 10 29.45 1.09 -10.88
C LYS A 10 29.06 0.53 -12.26
N CYS A 11 27.77 0.41 -12.53
CA CYS A 11 27.26 -0.13 -13.79
C CYS A 11 27.46 0.82 -14.96
N ASP A 12 27.12 2.10 -14.78
CA ASP A 12 27.30 3.15 -15.79
C ASP A 12 27.17 4.53 -15.12
N LYS A 13 28.05 5.46 -15.48
CA LYS A 13 28.09 6.82 -14.95
C LYS A 13 27.34 7.83 -15.83
N ASN A 14 26.92 7.43 -17.03
CA ASN A 14 26.31 8.29 -18.04
C ASN A 14 24.77 8.28 -17.98
N PHE A 15 24.19 8.24 -16.78
CA PHE A 15 22.74 8.41 -16.61
C PHE A 15 22.39 9.89 -16.35
N GLN A 16 21.21 10.30 -16.79
CA GLN A 16 20.61 11.55 -16.35
C GLN A 16 19.93 11.32 -15.00
N GLN A 17 20.08 12.23 -14.04
CA GLN A 17 19.46 12.11 -12.71
C GLN A 17 18.48 13.26 -12.47
N ASP A 18 17.33 12.97 -11.87
CA ASP A 18 16.41 13.96 -11.28
C ASP A 18 16.28 13.77 -9.75
N ASP A 19 15.27 14.38 -9.14
CA ASP A 19 15.02 14.31 -7.70
C ASP A 19 14.81 12.87 -7.18
N ILE A 20 14.31 11.94 -7.99
CA ILE A 20 13.94 10.58 -7.56
C ILE A 20 14.60 9.50 -8.44
N TRP A 21 14.87 9.78 -9.71
CA TRP A 21 15.16 8.78 -10.73
C TRP A 21 16.53 8.99 -11.39
N ASN A 22 17.16 7.86 -11.72
CA ASN A 22 18.24 7.77 -12.69
C ASN A 22 17.68 7.23 -14.01
N TYR A 23 17.97 7.91 -15.12
CA TYR A 23 17.52 7.59 -16.48
C TYR A 23 18.68 7.06 -17.33
N TYR A 24 18.51 5.86 -17.85
CA TYR A 24 19.46 5.21 -18.75
C TYR A 24 18.88 5.22 -20.17
N HIS A 25 19.47 6.06 -21.03
CA HIS A 25 19.05 6.22 -22.42
C HIS A 25 19.90 5.32 -23.32
N LEU A 26 19.47 4.08 -23.50
CA LEU A 26 20.15 3.10 -24.35
C LEU A 26 19.68 3.20 -25.81
N SER A 27 18.47 3.73 -26.00
CA SER A 27 17.76 3.75 -27.27
C SER A 27 17.53 5.17 -27.77
N ASP A 28 17.91 5.45 -29.02
CA ASP A 28 17.72 6.75 -29.67
C ASP A 28 16.26 7.06 -30.03
N LYS A 29 15.40 6.04 -30.12
CA LYS A 29 13.99 6.17 -30.53
C LYS A 29 13.06 5.62 -29.46
N MET A 30 12.45 6.51 -28.67
CA MET A 30 11.32 6.16 -27.81
C MET A 30 10.01 6.58 -28.50
N PRO A 31 9.03 5.66 -28.65
CA PRO A 31 7.73 6.04 -29.19
C PRO A 31 7.00 6.99 -28.24
N ALA A 32 6.04 7.77 -28.74
CA ALA A 32 5.25 8.67 -27.90
C ALA A 32 4.40 7.93 -26.85
N GLN A 33 4.06 6.67 -27.13
CA GLN A 33 3.32 5.77 -26.27
C GLN A 33 3.68 4.31 -26.56
N GLY A 34 3.37 3.42 -25.63
CA GLY A 34 3.59 1.99 -25.81
C GLY A 34 3.39 1.20 -24.52
N TRP A 35 3.84 -0.05 -24.54
CA TRP A 35 3.89 -0.89 -23.36
C TRP A 35 5.05 -0.45 -22.45
N LYS A 36 4.76 -0.24 -21.17
CA LYS A 36 5.76 -0.02 -20.13
C LYS A 36 5.81 -1.25 -19.23
N ILE A 37 7.02 -1.63 -18.85
CA ILE A 37 7.25 -2.67 -17.86
C ILE A 37 7.68 -1.98 -16.58
N HIS A 38 6.97 -2.23 -15.48
CA HIS A 38 7.33 -1.70 -14.17
C HIS A 38 7.79 -2.84 -13.28
N ILE A 39 8.90 -2.65 -12.60
CA ILE A 39 9.43 -3.61 -11.62
C ILE A 39 9.21 -3.02 -10.24
N SER A 40 8.61 -3.80 -9.35
CA SER A 40 8.57 -3.50 -7.91
C SER A 40 9.69 -4.24 -7.18
N SER A 41 10.04 -3.78 -5.98
CA SER A 41 11.05 -4.45 -5.16
C SER A 41 10.80 -4.20 -3.68
N GLN A 42 11.12 -5.21 -2.86
CA GLN A 42 11.44 -4.96 -1.46
C GLN A 42 12.82 -4.31 -1.35
N ILE A 43 13.09 -3.57 -0.27
CA ILE A 43 14.36 -2.84 -0.10
C ILE A 43 15.56 -3.80 -0.15
N LYS A 44 15.49 -4.92 0.58
CA LYS A 44 16.55 -5.95 0.63
C LYS A 44 16.93 -6.58 -0.71
N ASN A 45 16.02 -6.57 -1.69
CA ASN A 45 16.25 -7.18 -3.00
C ASN A 45 16.65 -6.17 -4.08
N ALA A 46 16.57 -4.87 -3.80
CA ALA A 46 16.66 -3.81 -4.80
C ALA A 46 17.96 -3.86 -5.62
N VAL A 47 19.10 -4.08 -4.97
CA VAL A 47 20.42 -4.13 -5.63
C VAL A 47 20.53 -5.33 -6.59
N ASN A 48 20.05 -6.51 -6.18
CA ASN A 48 20.12 -7.72 -7.01
C ASN A 48 19.16 -7.63 -8.21
N ILE A 49 17.93 -7.13 -7.97
CA ILE A 49 16.96 -6.88 -9.04
C ILE A 49 17.52 -5.86 -10.03
N PHE A 50 18.12 -4.76 -9.56
CA PHE A 50 18.73 -3.75 -10.42
C PHE A 50 19.80 -4.37 -11.34
N LYS A 51 20.72 -5.18 -10.81
CA LYS A 51 21.77 -5.86 -11.60
C LYS A 51 21.19 -6.71 -12.73
N ILE A 52 20.16 -7.49 -12.43
CA ILE A 52 19.50 -8.37 -13.41
C ILE A 52 18.81 -7.54 -14.48
N VAL A 53 18.03 -6.54 -14.07
CA VAL A 53 17.29 -5.68 -14.98
C VAL A 53 18.24 -4.86 -15.85
N TYR A 54 19.28 -4.26 -15.28
CA TYR A 54 20.32 -3.53 -16.00
C TYR A 54 20.94 -4.37 -17.11
N LYS A 55 21.40 -5.59 -16.80
CA LYS A 55 21.99 -6.50 -17.79
C LYS A 55 21.02 -6.84 -18.91
N LEU A 56 19.74 -7.08 -18.59
CA LEU A 56 18.74 -7.38 -19.61
C LEU A 56 18.41 -6.16 -20.48
N SER A 57 18.32 -4.96 -19.89
CA SER A 57 18.11 -3.70 -20.62
C SER A 57 19.23 -3.43 -21.62
N GLN A 58 20.49 -3.68 -21.25
CA GLN A 58 21.64 -3.57 -22.14
C GLN A 58 21.54 -4.53 -23.33
N LEU A 59 21.22 -5.81 -23.08
CA LEU A 59 21.09 -6.82 -24.13
C LEU A 59 19.98 -6.51 -25.15
N ASN A 60 18.91 -5.84 -24.72
CA ASN A 60 17.77 -5.51 -25.57
C ASN A 60 17.83 -4.07 -26.11
N ASN A 61 18.86 -3.30 -25.74
CA ASN A 61 18.96 -1.87 -26.02
C ASN A 61 17.69 -1.08 -25.61
N CYS A 62 17.18 -1.37 -24.41
CA CYS A 62 15.91 -0.86 -23.89
C CYS A 62 16.17 0.21 -22.81
N SER A 63 15.76 1.45 -23.08
CA SER A 63 15.89 2.54 -22.12
C SER A 63 15.02 2.28 -20.89
N PHE A 64 15.49 2.69 -19.72
CA PHE A 64 14.75 2.53 -18.47
C PHE A 64 15.10 3.63 -17.47
N LYS A 65 14.28 3.76 -16.44
CA LYS A 65 14.60 4.56 -15.26
C LYS A 65 14.49 3.73 -13.98
N VAL A 66 15.30 4.06 -12.99
CA VAL A 66 15.35 3.39 -11.68
C VAL A 66 15.36 4.43 -10.58
N VAL A 67 14.80 4.12 -9.42
CA VAL A 67 14.93 4.97 -8.23
C VAL A 67 16.41 5.14 -7.86
N LYS A 68 16.83 6.37 -7.56
CA LYS A 68 18.26 6.73 -7.44
C LYS A 68 18.99 6.09 -6.24
N ASN A 69 18.28 5.79 -5.15
CA ASN A 69 18.84 5.20 -3.93
C ASN A 69 17.75 4.49 -3.08
N LEU A 70 18.16 3.75 -2.05
CA LEU A 70 17.25 3.02 -1.16
C LEU A 70 16.34 3.95 -0.33
N GLU A 71 16.76 5.18 -0.01
CA GLU A 71 15.92 6.13 0.73
C GLU A 71 14.70 6.57 -0.08
N GLU A 72 14.87 6.91 -1.35
CA GLU A 72 13.74 7.20 -2.24
C GLU A 72 12.90 5.94 -2.49
N LEU A 73 13.51 4.76 -2.52
CA LEU A 73 12.77 3.50 -2.67
C LEU A 73 11.86 3.25 -1.45
N LYS A 74 12.35 3.51 -0.23
CA LYS A 74 11.53 3.44 0.99
C LYS A 74 10.32 4.37 0.92
N LYS A 75 10.51 5.59 0.42
CA LYS A 75 9.39 6.55 0.27
C LYS A 75 8.33 6.02 -0.68
N ILE A 76 8.71 5.55 -1.88
CA ILE A 76 7.73 5.06 -2.85
C ILE A 76 7.09 3.72 -2.44
N ASN A 77 7.78 2.93 -1.60
CA ASN A 77 7.24 1.70 -1.00
C ASN A 77 6.41 1.95 0.26
N SER A 78 6.37 3.20 0.74
CA SER A 78 5.72 3.53 2.01
C SER A 78 4.29 3.01 2.04
N PRO A 79 3.84 2.46 3.19
CA PRO A 79 2.46 2.07 3.42
C PRO A 79 1.45 3.18 3.15
N ARG A 80 1.87 4.45 3.23
CA ARG A 80 1.04 5.64 3.02
C ARG A 80 1.15 6.23 1.61
N GLU A 81 2.07 5.75 0.79
CA GLU A 81 2.27 6.25 -0.58
C GLU A 81 1.09 5.86 -1.47
N MET A 82 0.48 6.83 -2.15
CA MET A 82 -0.69 6.58 -3.00
C MET A 82 -0.58 7.25 -4.37
N SER A 83 0.53 7.92 -4.64
CA SER A 83 0.81 8.50 -5.94
C SER A 83 0.92 7.39 -7.00
N PRO A 84 0.81 7.76 -8.29
CA PRO A 84 1.02 6.82 -9.40
C PRO A 84 2.41 6.17 -9.43
N THR A 85 3.36 6.59 -8.59
CA THR A 85 4.72 6.03 -8.48
C THR A 85 4.86 4.98 -7.38
N ALA A 86 3.82 4.75 -6.57
CA ALA A 86 3.85 3.74 -5.50
C ALA A 86 4.39 2.39 -6.00
N ASN A 87 5.37 1.85 -5.29
CA ASN A 87 6.06 0.58 -5.55
C ASN A 87 6.79 0.45 -6.91
N LYS A 88 6.86 1.51 -7.74
CA LYS A 88 7.51 1.47 -9.07
C LYS A 88 9.02 1.68 -8.95
N PHE A 89 9.76 0.63 -8.63
CA PHE A 89 11.22 0.70 -8.49
C PHE A 89 11.94 0.96 -9.82
N ILE A 90 11.63 0.19 -10.88
CA ILE A 90 12.20 0.37 -12.22
C ILE A 90 11.07 0.50 -13.24
N THR A 91 11.25 1.34 -14.25
CA THR A 91 10.36 1.42 -15.43
C THR A 91 11.16 1.25 -16.70
N LEU A 92 10.87 0.22 -17.49
CA LEU A 92 11.46 -0.03 -18.80
C LEU A 92 10.54 0.45 -19.92
N TYR A 93 11.15 0.88 -21.02
CA TYR A 93 10.46 1.43 -22.20
C TYR A 93 10.82 0.66 -23.48
N PRO A 94 10.28 -0.55 -23.68
CA PRO A 94 10.40 -1.29 -24.94
C PRO A 94 9.92 -0.47 -26.14
N LYS A 95 10.53 -0.67 -27.30
CA LYS A 95 10.23 0.04 -28.56
C LYS A 95 9.03 -0.53 -29.29
N SER A 96 8.70 -1.80 -29.05
CA SER A 96 7.60 -2.51 -29.72
C SER A 96 6.86 -3.46 -28.77
N GLU A 97 5.67 -3.90 -29.17
CA GLU A 97 4.91 -4.92 -28.46
C GLU A 97 5.65 -6.27 -28.41
N SER A 98 6.32 -6.65 -29.50
CA SER A 98 7.09 -7.90 -29.56
C SER A 98 8.24 -7.90 -28.55
N GLU A 99 8.99 -6.79 -28.49
CA GLU A 99 10.04 -6.57 -27.50
C GLU A 99 9.47 -6.59 -26.07
N ALA A 100 8.36 -5.89 -25.83
CA ALA A 100 7.72 -5.87 -24.52
C ALA A 100 7.33 -7.27 -24.05
N LYS A 101 6.71 -8.09 -24.91
CA LYS A 101 6.36 -9.48 -24.60
C LYS A 101 7.59 -10.32 -24.26
N SER A 102 8.62 -10.26 -25.09
CA SER A 102 9.88 -10.99 -24.86
C SER A 102 10.54 -10.59 -23.54
N MET A 103 10.63 -9.29 -23.26
CA MET A 103 11.20 -8.78 -22.02
C MET A 103 10.37 -9.16 -20.80
N ILE A 104 9.04 -9.09 -20.86
CA ILE A 104 8.16 -9.52 -19.76
C ILE A 104 8.40 -10.98 -19.41
N CYS A 105 8.45 -11.88 -20.40
CA CYS A 105 8.73 -13.30 -20.16
C CYS A 105 10.12 -13.51 -19.55
N ASN A 106 11.15 -12.88 -20.12
CA ASN A 106 12.53 -13.00 -19.62
C ASN A 106 12.69 -12.46 -18.20
N LEU A 107 12.09 -11.30 -17.89
CA LEU A 107 12.11 -10.71 -16.56
C LEU A 107 11.36 -11.57 -15.55
N THR A 108 10.20 -12.09 -15.92
CA THR A 108 9.39 -12.95 -15.04
C THR A 108 10.16 -14.21 -14.66
N ASN A 109 10.86 -14.81 -15.61
CA ASN A 109 11.70 -15.98 -15.35
C ASN A 109 12.95 -15.63 -14.53
N LYS A 110 13.65 -14.54 -14.86
CA LYS A 110 14.90 -14.16 -14.16
C LYS A 110 14.67 -13.60 -12.76
N LEU A 111 13.47 -13.10 -12.47
CA LEU A 111 13.10 -12.52 -11.18
C LEU A 111 12.19 -13.44 -10.35
N SER A 112 12.05 -14.71 -10.73
CA SER A 112 11.09 -15.65 -10.12
C SER A 112 11.37 -15.94 -8.64
N GLU A 113 12.63 -15.81 -8.20
CA GLU A 113 13.04 -16.00 -6.81
C GLU A 113 12.63 -14.82 -5.90
N PHE A 114 12.37 -13.65 -6.47
CA PHE A 114 12.03 -12.45 -5.70
C PHE A 114 10.52 -12.29 -5.55
N LYS A 115 10.09 -11.88 -4.36
CA LYS A 115 8.73 -11.42 -4.10
C LYS A 115 8.71 -9.92 -3.82
N ALA A 116 7.66 -9.24 -4.28
CA ALA A 116 7.61 -7.78 -4.22
C ALA A 116 6.17 -7.25 -4.01
N PRO A 117 6.02 -6.02 -3.48
CA PRO A 117 4.71 -5.39 -3.33
C PRO A 117 4.08 -5.16 -4.71
N LYS A 118 2.75 -5.22 -4.74
CA LYS A 118 1.96 -5.03 -5.97
C LYS A 118 1.93 -3.56 -6.39
N ILE A 119 2.03 -3.31 -7.69
CA ILE A 119 1.73 -2.00 -8.27
C ILE A 119 0.24 -1.94 -8.61
N LEU A 120 -0.56 -1.17 -7.87
CA LEU A 120 -2.03 -1.21 -7.94
C LEU A 120 -2.61 -0.73 -9.29
N SER A 121 -1.85 0.05 -10.06
CA SER A 121 -2.29 0.58 -11.37
C SER A 121 -1.95 -0.31 -12.55
N ASP A 122 -1.27 -1.45 -12.33
CA ASP A 122 -0.64 -2.23 -13.38
C ASP A 122 -1.04 -3.71 -13.31
N TYR A 123 -0.89 -4.43 -14.42
CA TYR A 123 -1.07 -5.88 -14.45
C TYR A 123 0.17 -6.56 -13.90
N GLN A 124 0.01 -7.47 -12.94
CA GLN A 124 1.11 -8.22 -12.33
C GLN A 124 1.31 -9.56 -13.04
N CYS A 125 2.55 -9.89 -13.38
CA CYS A 125 2.91 -11.13 -14.08
C CYS A 125 3.02 -12.31 -13.11
N GLY A 126 1.87 -12.81 -12.64
CA GLY A 126 1.80 -13.91 -11.69
C GLY A 126 1.91 -13.45 -10.23
N MET A 127 1.61 -14.37 -9.32
CA MET A 127 1.44 -14.07 -7.90
C MET A 127 2.76 -13.60 -7.26
N HIS A 128 2.72 -12.41 -6.68
CA HIS A 128 3.85 -11.75 -6.01
C HIS A 128 5.05 -11.42 -6.90
N SER A 129 4.88 -11.50 -8.22
CA SER A 129 5.94 -11.19 -9.17
C SER A 129 6.37 -9.73 -9.05
N PRO A 130 7.68 -9.44 -9.10
CA PRO A 130 8.19 -8.08 -9.27
C PRO A 130 7.73 -7.43 -10.57
N VAL A 131 7.42 -8.24 -11.59
CA VAL A 131 7.17 -7.78 -12.95
C VAL A 131 5.71 -7.39 -13.13
N HIS A 132 5.53 -6.15 -13.58
CA HIS A 132 4.23 -5.59 -13.92
C HIS A 132 4.28 -4.91 -15.29
N TYR A 133 3.15 -4.74 -15.94
CA TYR A 133 3.08 -4.00 -17.20
C TYR A 133 1.75 -3.26 -17.38
N ARG A 134 1.79 -2.22 -18.20
CA ARG A 134 0.61 -1.49 -18.69
C ARG A 134 0.92 -0.76 -19.98
N TYR A 135 -0.11 -0.45 -20.75
CA TYR A 135 -0.02 0.46 -21.88
C TYR A 135 -0.13 1.92 -21.41
N GLY A 136 0.60 2.85 -22.02
CA GLY A 136 0.42 4.27 -21.75
C GLY A 136 1.44 5.19 -22.43
N ALA A 137 1.20 6.50 -22.36
CA ALA A 137 2.05 7.51 -22.99
C ALA A 137 3.44 7.59 -22.34
N PHE A 138 4.48 7.66 -23.16
CA PHE A 138 5.89 7.81 -22.74
C PHE A 138 6.22 9.29 -22.56
N LEU A 139 5.62 10.14 -23.41
CA LEU A 139 5.72 11.59 -23.34
C LEU A 139 4.44 12.15 -22.71
N LYS A 140 4.58 12.99 -21.68
CA LYS A 140 3.46 13.77 -21.14
C LYS A 140 3.09 14.85 -22.16
N LYS A 141 1.98 14.72 -22.89
CA LYS A 141 1.35 15.89 -23.53
C LYS A 141 0.48 16.58 -22.49
N GLN A 142 0.69 17.88 -22.31
CA GLN A 142 -0.13 18.72 -21.45
C GLN A 142 -1.00 19.59 -22.35
N ALA A 143 -2.29 19.70 -22.03
CA ALA A 143 -3.13 20.78 -22.51
C ALA A 143 -3.74 21.50 -21.31
N TYR A 144 -4.08 22.76 -21.49
CA TYR A 144 -4.79 23.52 -20.47
C TYR A 144 -6.29 23.45 -20.76
N ASP A 145 -7.05 22.91 -19.81
CA ASP A 145 -8.50 22.99 -19.81
C ASP A 145 -8.91 24.37 -19.29
N GLU A 146 -9.22 25.29 -20.21
CA GLU A 146 -9.66 26.65 -19.90
C GLU A 146 -10.93 26.69 -19.06
N LYS A 147 -11.85 25.73 -19.27
CA LYS A 147 -13.14 25.67 -18.57
C LYS A 147 -12.97 25.30 -17.10
N ASN A 148 -12.10 24.34 -16.82
CA ASN A 148 -11.83 23.87 -15.46
C ASN A 148 -10.59 24.53 -14.83
N LYS A 149 -9.93 25.45 -15.55
CA LYS A 149 -8.68 26.12 -15.18
C LYS A 149 -7.61 25.14 -14.68
N LYS A 150 -7.43 24.02 -15.38
CA LYS A 150 -6.53 22.92 -14.97
C LYS A 150 -5.69 22.43 -16.14
N VAL A 151 -4.45 22.04 -15.86
CA VAL A 151 -3.64 21.28 -16.82
C VAL A 151 -4.18 19.85 -16.89
N ILE A 152 -4.65 19.45 -18.07
CA ILE A 152 -5.04 18.09 -18.42
C ILE A 152 -3.87 17.40 -19.15
N TYR A 153 -3.59 16.17 -18.75
CA TYR A 153 -2.61 15.35 -19.46
C TYR A 153 -3.32 14.66 -20.63
N LEU A 154 -2.99 15.06 -21.85
CA LEU A 154 -3.53 14.45 -23.06
C LEU A 154 -2.81 13.14 -23.34
N LEU A 155 -3.55 12.05 -23.27
CA LEU A 155 -3.17 10.78 -23.88
C LEU A 155 -3.64 10.82 -25.34
N LEU A 156 -2.80 10.39 -26.29
CA LEU A 156 -3.21 10.21 -27.67
C LEU A 156 -4.12 8.98 -27.73
N ASP A 157 -5.42 9.24 -27.69
CA ASP A 157 -6.52 8.33 -27.98
C ASP A 157 -6.66 7.12 -27.03
N GLU A 158 -7.47 7.29 -25.97
CA GLU A 158 -8.03 6.17 -25.21
C GLU A 158 -9.55 6.26 -25.14
N LYS A 159 -10.24 5.67 -26.13
CA LYS A 159 -11.42 4.86 -25.79
C LYS A 159 -10.93 3.62 -25.05
N ARG A 160 -10.73 3.70 -23.73
CA ARG A 160 -10.78 2.56 -22.80
C ARG A 160 -10.61 3.02 -21.36
N ILE A 161 -11.78 3.18 -20.73
CA ILE A 161 -12.10 2.88 -19.33
C ILE A 161 -10.87 2.61 -18.46
N TYR A 162 -10.54 3.55 -17.58
CA TYR A 162 -9.75 3.29 -16.40
C TYR A 162 -10.36 2.07 -15.72
N PHE A 163 -9.71 0.90 -15.86
CA PHE A 163 -10.15 -0.29 -15.14
C PHE A 163 -10.13 0.08 -13.66
N GLN A 164 -11.33 0.16 -13.08
CA GLN A 164 -11.52 -0.02 -11.67
C GLN A 164 -10.77 -1.31 -11.34
N THR A 165 -9.64 -1.21 -10.65
CA THR A 165 -9.12 -2.30 -9.83
C THR A 165 -10.02 -2.47 -8.61
N THR A 166 -11.32 -2.60 -8.84
CA THR A 166 -12.03 -3.67 -8.20
C THR A 166 -11.47 -4.92 -8.88
N CYS A 167 -10.62 -5.66 -8.18
CA CYS A 167 -10.79 -7.11 -8.30
C CYS A 167 -12.29 -7.31 -8.05
N GLU A 168 -13.09 -7.44 -9.12
CA GLU A 168 -14.34 -8.14 -8.98
C GLU A 168 -13.90 -9.52 -8.53
N VAL A 169 -13.97 -9.72 -7.21
CA VAL A 169 -13.89 -11.02 -6.59
C VAL A 169 -15.14 -11.73 -7.08
N SER A 170 -15.06 -12.21 -8.33
CA SER A 170 -15.95 -13.21 -8.87
C SER A 170 -15.52 -14.55 -8.27
N SER A 171 -15.67 -14.68 -6.96
CA SER A 171 -15.95 -15.97 -6.37
C SER A 171 -17.21 -15.79 -5.56
N LYS A 172 -18.27 -16.49 -5.96
CA LYS A 172 -19.54 -16.51 -5.21
C LYS A 172 -19.31 -16.92 -3.74
N ASP A 173 -18.17 -17.55 -3.44
CA ASP A 173 -17.78 -18.08 -2.14
C ASP A 173 -16.56 -17.39 -1.48
N SER A 174 -16.26 -16.13 -1.79
CA SER A 174 -15.24 -15.39 -1.01
C SER A 174 -15.72 -15.12 0.42
N ALA A 175 -14.86 -15.28 1.42
CA ALA A 175 -15.16 -14.95 2.82
C ALA A 175 -15.65 -13.50 3.01
N ILE A 176 -15.25 -12.58 2.13
CA ILE A 176 -15.73 -11.19 2.15
C ILE A 176 -17.22 -11.07 1.85
N ASN A 177 -17.82 -12.04 1.15
CA ASN A 177 -19.25 -12.04 0.81
C ASN A 177 -20.14 -12.22 2.04
N LYS A 178 -19.59 -12.66 3.19
CA LYS A 178 -20.29 -12.64 4.50
C LYS A 178 -20.63 -11.22 4.97
N TYR A 179 -20.00 -10.19 4.37
CA TYR A 179 -20.11 -8.80 4.78
C TYR A 179 -20.73 -7.96 3.65
N LYS A 180 -21.63 -7.04 4.02
CA LYS A 180 -22.09 -5.96 3.15
C LYS A 180 -21.20 -4.75 3.39
N ILE A 181 -20.31 -4.46 2.44
CA ILE A 181 -19.45 -3.27 2.52
C ILE A 181 -20.31 -2.01 2.37
N GLU A 182 -20.25 -1.10 3.34
CA GLU A 182 -20.98 0.17 3.29
C GLU A 182 -20.14 1.26 2.64
N LYS A 183 -18.87 1.39 3.08
CA LYS A 183 -17.93 2.39 2.54
C LYS A 183 -16.49 2.02 2.82
N ILE A 184 -15.59 2.60 2.03
CA ILE A 184 -14.15 2.62 2.31
C ILE A 184 -13.87 3.82 3.22
N ILE A 185 -13.36 3.56 4.42
CA ILE A 185 -12.95 4.59 5.38
C ILE A 185 -11.59 5.16 4.98
N LYS A 186 -10.66 4.30 4.57
CA LYS A 186 -9.29 4.69 4.24
C LYS A 186 -8.74 3.85 3.10
N ARG A 187 -8.03 4.51 2.18
CA ARG A 187 -7.19 3.88 1.16
C ARG A 187 -5.74 4.11 1.51
N SER A 188 -4.88 3.14 1.25
CA SER A 188 -3.43 3.27 1.41
C SER A 188 -2.69 2.19 0.60
N ASN A 189 -1.38 2.32 0.44
CA ASN A 189 -0.55 1.29 -0.22
C ASN A 189 -0.65 -0.05 0.49
N LYS A 190 -0.53 -0.02 1.83
CA LYS A 190 -0.56 -1.25 2.64
C LYS A 190 -1.89 -1.96 2.63
N GLY A 191 -2.99 -1.27 2.35
CA GLY A 191 -4.32 -1.86 2.42
C GLY A 191 -5.41 -0.82 2.67
N ASN A 192 -6.66 -1.26 2.49
CA ASN A 192 -7.82 -0.42 2.71
C ASN A 192 -8.48 -0.75 4.05
N VAL A 193 -9.21 0.22 4.59
CA VAL A 193 -10.08 0.03 5.76
C VAL A 193 -11.51 0.27 5.32
N TYR A 194 -12.40 -0.66 5.63
CA TYR A 194 -13.79 -0.67 5.23
C TYR A 194 -14.71 -0.63 6.46
N ARG A 195 -15.83 0.06 6.32
CA ARG A 195 -17.00 -0.14 7.18
C ARG A 195 -17.93 -1.15 6.52
N ALA A 196 -18.41 -2.12 7.28
CA ALA A 196 -19.30 -3.14 6.75
C ALA A 196 -20.29 -3.64 7.81
N ILE A 197 -21.31 -4.36 7.34
CA ILE A 197 -22.28 -5.06 8.18
C ILE A 197 -22.15 -6.56 7.92
N ARG A 198 -22.00 -7.36 8.98
CA ARG A 198 -22.03 -8.83 8.89
C ARG A 198 -23.46 -9.28 8.58
N LYS A 199 -23.64 -10.07 7.51
CA LYS A 199 -24.96 -10.43 7.00
C LYS A 199 -25.74 -11.38 7.91
N SER A 200 -25.06 -12.21 8.70
CA SER A 200 -25.69 -13.23 9.54
C SER A 200 -26.52 -12.66 10.69
N ASP A 201 -26.12 -11.51 11.24
CA ASP A 201 -26.69 -10.95 12.47
C ASP A 201 -26.81 -9.42 12.47
N GLY A 202 -26.41 -8.75 11.38
CA GLY A 202 -26.45 -7.29 11.29
C GLY A 202 -25.35 -6.57 12.08
N GLN A 203 -24.37 -7.27 12.65
CA GLN A 203 -23.30 -6.65 13.43
C GLN A 203 -22.46 -5.69 12.56
N LYS A 204 -22.34 -4.43 12.99
CA LYS A 204 -21.43 -3.45 12.38
C LYS A 204 -19.98 -3.84 12.68
N VAL A 205 -19.15 -3.84 11.66
CA VAL A 205 -17.74 -4.24 11.73
C VAL A 205 -16.84 -3.28 10.96
N ILE A 206 -15.56 -3.24 11.37
CA ILE A 206 -14.47 -2.65 10.61
C ILE A 206 -13.65 -3.78 10.01
N ILE A 207 -13.42 -3.72 8.69
CA ILE A 207 -12.58 -4.67 7.97
C ILE A 207 -11.31 -3.95 7.57
N LYS A 208 -10.15 -4.45 7.99
CA LYS A 208 -8.84 -3.93 7.61
C LYS A 208 -8.18 -4.92 6.66
N GLN A 209 -7.74 -4.45 5.50
CA GLN A 209 -6.96 -5.22 4.54
C GLN A 209 -5.48 -4.92 4.76
N SER A 210 -4.63 -5.92 4.54
CA SER A 210 -3.19 -5.76 4.40
C SER A 210 -2.68 -6.50 3.18
N ARG A 211 -1.80 -5.84 2.42
CA ARG A 211 -1.16 -6.33 1.22
C ARG A 211 0.25 -6.80 1.56
N PRO A 212 0.69 -7.94 0.99
CA PRO A 212 1.99 -8.50 1.31
C PRO A 212 3.15 -7.64 0.77
N PHE A 213 4.32 -7.76 1.42
CA PHE A 213 5.59 -7.15 1.01
C PHE A 213 5.64 -5.62 0.97
N VAL A 214 4.65 -4.94 1.55
CA VAL A 214 4.71 -3.49 1.77
C VAL A 214 5.44 -3.25 3.10
N ASN A 215 6.63 -2.67 3.05
CA ASN A 215 7.54 -2.57 4.21
C ASN A 215 7.49 -1.17 4.84
N TYR A 216 7.72 -1.10 6.16
CA TYR A 216 7.90 0.18 6.86
C TYR A 216 9.36 0.56 7.06
N ASP A 217 10.23 -0.43 7.14
CA ASP A 217 11.63 -0.27 7.49
C ASP A 217 12.57 -0.48 6.31
N ALA A 218 13.84 -0.16 6.54
CA ALA A 218 14.89 -0.21 5.55
C ALA A 218 15.35 -1.64 5.28
N GLU A 219 15.29 -2.48 6.30
CA GLU A 219 15.76 -3.86 6.32
C GLU A 219 14.77 -4.78 5.59
N GLY A 220 13.50 -4.39 5.52
CA GLY A 220 12.42 -5.19 4.94
C GLY A 220 12.10 -6.44 5.75
N GLU A 221 12.29 -6.36 7.06
CA GLU A 221 12.05 -7.45 8.01
C GLU A 221 10.65 -7.36 8.61
N TRP A 222 10.11 -6.14 8.75
CA TRP A 222 8.75 -5.93 9.22
C TRP A 222 7.83 -5.34 8.16
N THR A 223 6.77 -6.06 7.83
CA THR A 223 5.83 -5.70 6.77
C THR A 223 4.47 -5.27 7.32
N ALA A 224 3.66 -4.64 6.46
CA ALA A 224 2.25 -4.39 6.74
C ALA A 224 1.44 -5.64 7.09
N LEU A 225 1.88 -6.82 6.63
CA LEU A 225 1.23 -8.07 6.97
C LEU A 225 1.55 -8.48 8.41
N ASP A 226 2.77 -8.24 8.87
CA ASP A 226 3.18 -8.55 10.25
C ASP A 226 2.47 -7.65 11.25
N ASP A 227 2.33 -6.35 10.93
CA ASP A 227 1.55 -5.38 11.70
C ASP A 227 0.12 -5.84 11.95
N ILE A 228 -0.62 -6.18 10.89
CA ILE A 228 -2.04 -6.51 11.00
C ILE A 228 -2.24 -7.86 11.70
N LYS A 229 -1.30 -8.79 11.55
CA LYS A 229 -1.29 -10.07 12.26
C LYS A 229 -0.98 -9.88 13.74
N ASN A 230 -0.05 -8.99 14.06
CA ASN A 230 0.21 -8.59 15.44
C ASN A 230 -1.03 -7.92 16.05
N GLU A 231 -1.73 -7.06 15.30
CA GLU A 231 -3.01 -6.50 15.73
C GLU A 231 -4.05 -7.60 16.03
N ALA A 232 -4.22 -8.56 15.11
CA ALA A 232 -5.10 -9.71 15.31
C ALA A 232 -4.74 -10.51 16.58
N HIS A 233 -3.44 -10.75 16.78
CA HIS A 233 -2.92 -11.45 17.96
C HIS A 233 -3.27 -10.69 19.25
N MET A 234 -3.04 -9.38 19.29
CA MET A 234 -3.34 -8.55 20.45
C MET A 234 -4.83 -8.45 20.74
N LEU A 235 -5.69 -8.37 19.71
CA LEU A 235 -7.15 -8.40 19.89
C LEU A 235 -7.62 -9.72 20.53
N LYS A 236 -6.99 -10.86 20.19
CA LYS A 236 -7.28 -12.15 20.84
C LYS A 236 -6.77 -12.18 22.28
N LYS A 237 -5.57 -11.67 22.52
CA LYS A 237 -4.94 -11.68 23.86
C LYS A 237 -5.62 -10.78 24.87
N LEU A 238 -6.19 -9.67 24.42
CA LEU A 238 -6.87 -8.69 25.26
C LEU A 238 -8.39 -8.85 25.23
N ALA A 239 -8.92 -9.94 24.69
CA ALA A 239 -10.36 -10.10 24.43
C ALA A 239 -11.26 -10.00 25.69
N ASP A 240 -10.69 -10.24 26.88
CA ASP A 240 -11.33 -10.10 28.19
C ASP A 240 -11.30 -8.66 28.74
N LYS A 241 -10.55 -7.75 28.11
CA LYS A 241 -10.39 -6.37 28.53
C LYS A 241 -11.50 -5.48 27.96
N SER A 242 -12.05 -4.62 28.80
CA SER A 242 -13.14 -3.70 28.41
C SER A 242 -12.72 -2.57 27.46
N TYR A 243 -11.41 -2.32 27.33
CA TYR A 243 -10.85 -1.21 26.54
C TYR A 243 -10.44 -1.59 25.12
N THR A 244 -10.64 -2.85 24.71
CA THR A 244 -10.40 -3.29 23.34
C THR A 244 -11.70 -3.69 22.64
N THR A 245 -11.65 -3.73 21.32
CA THR A 245 -12.73 -4.33 20.52
C THR A 245 -12.52 -5.84 20.36
N ASN A 246 -13.56 -6.54 19.91
CA ASN A 246 -13.49 -7.97 19.65
C ASN A 246 -13.08 -8.25 18.20
N LEU A 247 -12.12 -9.16 18.04
CA LEU A 247 -11.87 -9.82 16.78
C LEU A 247 -13.10 -10.66 16.39
N THR A 248 -13.57 -10.50 15.15
CA THR A 248 -14.75 -11.17 14.61
C THR A 248 -14.39 -12.26 13.61
N ASP A 249 -13.44 -12.01 12.71
CA ASP A 249 -13.00 -12.96 11.68
C ASP A 249 -11.59 -12.56 11.18
N GLU A 250 -10.88 -13.51 10.59
CA GLU A 250 -9.63 -13.28 9.87
C GLU A 250 -9.54 -14.23 8.69
N PHE A 251 -9.16 -13.74 7.51
CA PHE A 251 -9.08 -14.58 6.31
C PHE A 251 -8.19 -13.97 5.25
N TYR A 252 -7.86 -14.80 4.26
CA TYR A 252 -7.17 -14.38 3.05
C TYR A 252 -8.13 -14.31 1.87
N ILE A 253 -7.96 -13.30 1.01
CA ILE A 253 -8.52 -13.31 -0.34
C ILE A 253 -7.35 -13.19 -1.31
N MET A 254 -7.14 -14.23 -2.12
CA MET A 254 -5.84 -14.44 -2.77
C MET A 254 -4.77 -14.44 -1.66
N ASP A 255 -3.89 -13.44 -1.62
CA ASP A 255 -2.88 -13.32 -0.56
C ASP A 255 -3.01 -12.05 0.29
N ASP A 256 -4.02 -11.23 0.03
CA ASP A 256 -4.30 -10.10 0.89
C ASP A 256 -4.95 -10.63 2.18
N TYR A 257 -4.43 -10.20 3.33
CA TYR A 257 -4.96 -10.59 4.63
C TYR A 257 -6.02 -9.59 5.08
N PHE A 258 -7.12 -10.10 5.60
CA PHE A 258 -8.24 -9.31 6.11
C PHE A 258 -8.44 -9.60 7.58
N LEU A 259 -8.49 -8.53 8.36
CA LEU A 259 -8.84 -8.53 9.78
C LEU A 259 -10.22 -7.91 9.95
N VAL A 260 -11.15 -8.62 10.60
CA VAL A 260 -12.49 -8.12 10.89
C VAL A 260 -12.63 -7.93 12.39
N GLN A 261 -12.94 -6.71 12.82
CA GLN A 261 -13.19 -6.38 14.23
C GLN A 261 -14.58 -5.75 14.39
N LYS A 262 -15.15 -5.84 15.59
CA LYS A 262 -16.39 -5.13 15.91
C LYS A 262 -16.17 -3.61 15.78
N GLN A 263 -17.14 -2.92 15.18
CA GLN A 263 -17.13 -1.46 15.16
C GLN A 263 -17.48 -0.94 16.56
N VAL A 264 -16.66 -0.02 17.07
CA VAL A 264 -16.95 0.75 18.28
C VAL A 264 -17.60 2.06 17.86
N ASP A 265 -18.80 2.33 18.37
CA ASP A 265 -19.50 3.58 18.11
C ASP A 265 -19.03 4.63 19.14
N GLY A 266 -18.56 5.78 18.65
CA GLY A 266 -17.98 6.83 19.47
C GLY A 266 -17.17 7.81 18.64
N LEU A 267 -16.51 8.74 19.32
CA LEU A 267 -15.63 9.74 18.72
C LEU A 267 -14.19 9.33 18.97
N ASN A 268 -13.30 9.52 18.01
CA ASN A 268 -11.89 9.40 18.36
C ASN A 268 -11.49 10.53 19.34
N PHE A 269 -10.42 10.34 20.11
CA PHE A 269 -10.09 11.27 21.19
C PHE A 269 -9.78 12.68 20.67
N GLU A 270 -9.26 12.81 19.45
CA GLU A 270 -9.03 14.12 18.81
C GLU A 270 -10.34 14.86 18.49
N GLU A 271 -11.38 14.15 18.06
CA GLU A 271 -12.71 14.70 17.84
C GLU A 271 -13.37 15.06 19.18
N PHE A 272 -13.31 14.16 20.16
CA PHE A 272 -13.91 14.32 21.48
C PHE A 272 -13.40 15.58 22.21
N ILE A 273 -12.09 15.86 22.18
CA ILE A 273 -11.55 17.06 22.85
C ILE A 273 -12.01 18.38 22.21
N ARG A 274 -12.42 18.36 20.94
CA ARG A 274 -12.89 19.54 20.21
C ARG A 274 -14.37 19.85 20.50
N GLU A 275 -15.14 18.89 21.00
CA GLU A 275 -16.55 19.09 21.31
C GLU A 275 -16.77 19.97 22.54
N THR A 276 -17.66 20.95 22.47
CA THR A 276 -17.93 21.89 23.58
C THR A 276 -18.94 21.36 24.61
N GLU A 277 -19.64 20.27 24.30
CA GLU A 277 -20.72 19.73 25.16
C GLU A 277 -20.20 19.05 26.43
N HIS A 278 -18.93 18.63 26.44
CA HIS A 278 -18.35 17.86 27.54
C HIS A 278 -17.58 18.76 28.52
N SER A 279 -17.90 18.62 29.81
CA SER A 279 -17.23 19.37 30.89
C SER A 279 -15.76 18.97 31.03
N LEU A 280 -14.94 19.87 31.60
CA LEU A 280 -13.51 19.62 31.86
C LEU A 280 -13.27 18.33 32.67
N ASN A 281 -14.10 18.09 33.70
CA ASN A 281 -14.03 16.88 34.54
C ASN A 281 -14.21 15.57 33.72
N ILE A 282 -15.08 15.55 32.71
CA ILE A 282 -15.26 14.36 31.86
C ILE A 282 -14.01 14.13 31.00
N ARG A 283 -13.40 15.21 30.51
CA ARG A 283 -12.17 15.13 29.71
C ARG A 283 -10.98 14.65 30.53
N GLU A 284 -10.81 15.18 31.75
CA GLU A 284 -9.77 14.74 32.69
C GLU A 284 -9.92 13.25 33.03
N LYS A 285 -11.12 12.80 33.39
CA LYS A 285 -11.40 11.38 33.63
C LYS A 285 -11.11 10.49 32.41
N SER A 286 -11.34 11.00 31.21
CA SER A 286 -11.05 10.28 29.97
C SER A 286 -9.54 10.13 29.74
N LEU A 287 -8.75 11.16 30.08
CA LEU A 287 -7.28 11.09 30.07
C LEU A 287 -6.76 10.09 31.10
N ASP A 288 -7.28 10.13 32.34
CA ASP A 288 -6.92 9.18 33.39
C ASP A 288 -7.22 7.74 32.97
N ASN A 289 -8.35 7.52 32.29
CA ASN A 289 -8.69 6.22 31.76
C ASN A 289 -7.68 5.74 30.70
N ILE A 290 -7.24 6.62 29.79
CA ILE A 290 -6.18 6.29 28.82
C ILE A 290 -4.88 5.87 29.55
N VAL A 291 -4.47 6.63 30.57
CA VAL A 291 -3.28 6.30 31.38
C VAL A 291 -3.43 4.93 32.06
N ASN A 292 -4.60 4.64 32.62
CA ASN A 292 -4.88 3.35 33.25
C ASN A 292 -4.83 2.18 32.25
N ILE A 293 -5.37 2.37 31.04
CA ILE A 293 -5.30 1.36 29.96
C ILE A 293 -3.84 1.07 29.58
N VAL A 294 -3.03 2.12 29.37
CA VAL A 294 -1.61 1.97 29.03
C VAL A 294 -0.86 1.23 30.14
N ASN A 295 -1.11 1.59 31.40
CA ASN A 295 -0.49 0.93 32.54
C ASN A 295 -0.89 -0.55 32.68
N ASP A 296 -2.16 -0.90 32.42
CA ASP A 296 -2.61 -2.29 32.41
C ASP A 296 -1.90 -3.11 31.32
N ILE A 297 -1.80 -2.57 30.10
CA ILE A 297 -1.10 -3.22 28.99
C ILE A 297 0.39 -3.43 29.32
N HIS A 298 1.04 -2.46 29.96
CA HIS A 298 2.43 -2.58 30.42
C HIS A 298 2.59 -3.65 31.50
N LYS A 299 1.65 -3.76 32.44
CA LYS A 299 1.66 -4.83 33.48
C LYS A 299 1.54 -6.22 32.87
N LEU A 300 0.85 -6.37 31.74
CA LEU A 300 0.77 -7.62 30.98
C LEU A 300 2.05 -7.93 30.18
N GLY A 301 3.06 -7.05 30.22
CA GLY A 301 4.34 -7.24 29.54
C GLY A 301 4.39 -6.75 28.10
N TYR A 302 3.35 -6.06 27.62
CA TYR A 302 3.28 -5.53 26.26
C TYR A 302 3.60 -4.02 26.24
N LYS A 303 4.11 -3.53 25.11
CA LYS A 303 4.36 -2.10 24.89
C LYS A 303 3.45 -1.57 23.79
N ILE A 304 2.87 -0.40 23.99
CA ILE A 304 2.12 0.31 22.95
C ILE A 304 3.08 1.27 22.24
N VAL A 305 3.31 1.04 20.95
CA VAL A 305 4.31 1.80 20.17
C VAL A 305 3.69 2.98 19.41
N ASP A 306 2.37 2.98 19.23
CA ASP A 306 1.63 4.03 18.50
C ASP A 306 0.52 4.63 19.37
N ILE A 307 0.91 5.47 20.34
CA ILE A 307 -0.04 6.24 21.17
C ILE A 307 -0.33 7.55 20.45
N ALA A 308 -1.55 7.67 19.91
CA ALA A 308 -2.05 8.89 19.28
C ALA A 308 -3.52 9.11 19.66
N PRO A 309 -4.02 10.36 19.74
CA PRO A 309 -5.42 10.65 20.03
C PRO A 309 -6.41 9.93 19.11
N THR A 310 -6.03 9.71 17.85
CA THR A 310 -6.86 9.01 16.86
C THR A 310 -7.00 7.51 17.11
N ASN A 311 -6.17 6.92 17.98
CA ASN A 311 -6.20 5.49 18.32
C ASN A 311 -7.11 5.16 19.52
N PHE A 312 -7.62 6.17 20.23
CA PHE A 312 -8.57 5.99 21.33
C PHE A 312 -9.95 6.45 20.92
N ILE A 313 -10.98 5.68 21.24
CA ILE A 313 -12.38 6.01 20.96
C ILE A 313 -13.08 6.28 22.29
N TYR A 314 -13.58 7.51 22.44
CA TYR A 314 -14.48 7.86 23.54
C TYR A 314 -15.88 7.33 23.23
N THR A 315 -16.35 6.46 24.11
CA THR A 315 -17.73 5.97 24.11
C THR A 315 -18.45 6.59 25.30
N LYS A 316 -19.58 7.27 25.08
CA LYS A 316 -20.47 7.63 26.19
C LYS A 316 -20.90 6.30 26.84
N ASN A 317 -20.67 6.13 28.13
CA ASN A 317 -21.23 5.00 28.87
C ASN A 317 -22.74 5.02 28.64
N VAL A 318 -23.24 4.12 27.77
CA VAL A 318 -24.62 3.67 27.91
C VAL A 318 -24.57 2.79 29.14
N LEU A 319 -24.74 3.40 30.32
CA LEU A 319 -25.36 2.66 31.40
C LEU A 319 -26.65 2.13 30.78
N THR A 320 -26.71 0.85 30.46
CA THR A 320 -28.01 0.21 30.34
C THR A 320 -28.66 0.42 31.70
N PRO A 321 -29.76 1.17 31.81
CA PRO A 321 -30.51 1.17 33.04
C PRO A 321 -31.03 -0.26 33.16
N ASN A 322 -30.45 -1.05 34.07
CA ASN A 322 -31.08 -2.17 34.79
C ASN A 322 -30.02 -2.96 35.58
N SER A 323 -29.98 -2.69 36.88
CA SER A 323 -30.19 -3.72 37.89
C SER A 323 -30.78 -3.07 39.14
#